data_AF-A0AA88M9W0-F1
#
_entry.id   AF-A0AA88M9W0-F1
#
_cell.length_a   1.000
_cell.length_b   1.000
_cell.length_c   1.000
_cell.angle_alpha   90.00
_cell.angle_beta   90.00
_cell.angle_gamma   90.00
#
_symmetry.space_group_name_H-M   'P 1'
#
loop_
_entity.id
_entity.type
_entity.pdbx_description
1 polymer ?
#
loop_
_entity_poly.entity_id
_entity_poly.type
_entity_poly.pdbx_seq_one_letter_code
_entity_poly.pdbx_strand_id
1 'polypeptide(L)'
;MNTSTSVLLPPADTDGRSWPGSARRPSARCVPVNRVEVDYFWSERCPLTAAASRYHTKSTSLLPPADHAGHDSNLEIYKRLFETKRKDQLNALKNLVELNDINQQYKIIDIMLKGLFKVLEDSRQILVAANMQPDDPFPMDDKIKEAYSHVVENTAFFGDVALRFPRIVHHYYDRNADWGGLLRWGLNFCNQTGVFTGGAHQHVLTLMSQELGITEKSPDFINPYRTERDDVLHTAEAFQKILREEEKRRRKEEKRKEIRKGPRISRSRTEL
;
A
#
# COMPACT_ATOMS: atom_id res chain seq x y z
N MET A 1 25.25 -2.16 83.75
CA MET A 1 24.66 -3.04 82.73
C MET A 1 25.54 -2.89 81.49
N ASN A 2 26.73 -3.49 81.55
CA ASN A 2 27.13 -4.78 80.93
C ASN A 2 27.12 -4.71 79.40
N THR A 3 28.16 -5.02 78.61
CA THR A 3 29.61 -5.34 78.74
C THR A 3 30.06 -5.47 77.25
N SER A 4 31.16 -4.86 76.78
CA SER A 4 32.48 -5.48 76.55
C SER A 4 32.44 -6.77 75.68
N THR A 5 33.25 -7.07 74.64
CA THR A 5 34.64 -6.79 74.21
C THR A 5 34.82 -7.53 72.85
N SER A 6 35.27 -6.92 71.74
CA SER A 6 36.64 -6.86 71.16
C SER A 6 37.23 -8.10 70.45
N VAL A 7 37.80 -7.82 69.25
CA VAL A 7 38.90 -8.43 68.44
C VAL A 7 38.79 -9.84 67.83
N LEU A 8 39.03 -9.97 66.51
CA LEU A 8 40.13 -10.73 65.83
C LEU A 8 39.79 -11.10 64.36
N LEU A 9 40.65 -10.67 63.42
CA LEU A 9 40.83 -11.26 62.08
C LEU A 9 41.74 -12.49 62.19
N PRO A 10 41.69 -13.43 61.22
CA PRO A 10 42.89 -13.67 60.38
C PRO A 10 42.51 -14.06 58.90
N PRO A 11 43.36 -14.66 58.04
CA PRO A 11 43.75 -14.07 56.75
C PRO A 11 43.40 -14.96 55.52
N ALA A 12 43.93 -14.58 54.34
CA ALA A 12 43.76 -15.20 53.03
C ALA A 12 44.34 -16.64 52.89
N ASP A 13 43.73 -17.44 52.00
CA ASP A 13 44.30 -18.55 51.21
C ASP A 13 43.38 -18.73 49.98
N THR A 14 43.79 -18.52 48.73
CA THR A 14 44.52 -19.41 47.79
C THR A 14 43.93 -20.81 47.54
N ASP A 15 43.87 -21.13 46.24
CA ASP A 15 43.85 -22.45 45.59
C ASP A 15 42.54 -23.21 45.31
N GLY A 16 42.46 -23.67 44.05
CA GLY A 16 41.52 -24.67 43.55
C GLY A 16 41.05 -24.35 42.12
N ARG A 17 41.87 -24.57 41.09
CA ARG A 17 41.87 -25.80 40.24
C ARG A 17 40.46 -26.20 39.73
N SER A 18 40.17 -26.61 38.50
CA SER A 18 40.85 -26.71 37.20
C SER A 18 39.93 -27.58 36.29
N TRP A 19 39.83 -27.26 34.98
CA TRP A 19 39.35 -28.10 33.83
C TRP A 19 37.84 -28.45 33.74
N PRO A 20 37.31 -28.93 32.56
CA PRO A 20 37.49 -28.46 31.18
C PRO A 20 36.18 -28.47 30.33
N GLY A 21 36.27 -28.01 29.08
CA GLY A 21 35.57 -28.69 27.98
C GLY A 21 34.33 -28.02 27.36
N SER A 22 34.55 -27.50 26.15
CA SER A 22 33.69 -27.64 24.96
C SER A 22 32.16 -27.59 25.10
N ALA A 23 31.57 -26.51 24.57
CA ALA A 23 30.48 -26.66 23.59
C ALA A 23 30.40 -25.41 22.71
N ARG A 24 30.72 -25.61 21.42
CA ARG A 24 30.50 -24.65 20.34
C ARG A 24 29.01 -24.28 20.30
N ARG A 25 28.68 -22.99 20.45
CA ARG A 25 27.36 -22.50 19.99
C ARG A 25 27.42 -22.32 18.47
N PRO A 26 26.46 -22.87 17.71
CA PRO A 26 26.46 -22.70 16.26
C PRO A 26 26.23 -21.24 15.90
N SER A 27 27.06 -20.72 15.01
CA SER A 27 26.77 -19.53 14.23
C SER A 27 25.41 -19.72 13.55
N ALA A 28 24.42 -18.91 13.90
CA ALA A 28 23.22 -18.78 13.09
C ALA A 28 23.65 -18.19 11.73
N ARG A 29 23.83 -19.09 10.76
CA ARG A 29 23.95 -18.71 9.36
C ARG A 29 22.68 -17.95 9.02
N CYS A 30 22.83 -16.68 8.68
CA CYS A 30 21.85 -15.96 7.90
C CYS A 30 21.67 -16.74 6.60
N VAL A 31 20.56 -17.49 6.51
CA VAL A 31 20.08 -18.05 5.25
C VAL A 31 19.61 -16.85 4.42
N PRO A 32 20.15 -16.63 3.22
CA PRO A 32 19.63 -15.58 2.35
C PRO A 32 18.22 -16.00 1.91
N VAL A 33 17.22 -15.23 2.29
CA VAL A 33 15.88 -15.34 1.71
C VAL A 33 16.03 -15.03 0.23
N ASN A 34 15.77 -16.05 -0.58
CA ASN A 34 15.90 -16.01 -2.02
C ASN A 34 14.96 -14.95 -2.62
N ARG A 35 15.48 -14.32 -3.67
CA ARG A 35 15.07 -13.04 -4.24
C ARG A 35 14.16 -13.22 -5.46
N VAL A 36 13.14 -14.08 -5.39
CA VAL A 36 12.25 -14.37 -6.55
C VAL A 36 10.77 -14.54 -6.16
N GLU A 37 10.30 -13.96 -5.05
CA GLU A 37 8.92 -14.21 -4.59
C GLU A 37 8.18 -12.96 -4.09
N VAL A 38 8.52 -11.78 -4.63
CA VAL A 38 7.83 -10.52 -4.28
C VAL A 38 7.12 -9.88 -5.48
N ASP A 39 7.40 -10.33 -6.70
CA ASP A 39 6.77 -9.81 -7.93
C ASP A 39 5.46 -10.56 -8.30
N TYR A 40 5.07 -11.59 -7.54
CA TYR A 40 3.84 -12.38 -7.78
C TYR A 40 2.81 -12.31 -6.64
N PHE A 41 3.11 -11.67 -5.51
CA PHE A 41 2.28 -11.84 -4.31
C PHE A 41 1.02 -10.94 -4.24
N TRP A 42 0.92 -9.89 -5.06
CA TRP A 42 -0.22 -8.96 -5.04
C TRP A 42 -1.01 -8.86 -6.36
N SER A 43 -0.71 -9.73 -7.33
CA SER A 43 -1.50 -9.86 -8.57
C SER A 43 -2.30 -11.17 -8.65
N GLU A 44 -1.96 -12.21 -7.88
CA GLU A 44 -2.52 -13.56 -8.06
C GLU A 44 -3.26 -14.14 -6.83
N ARG A 45 -3.61 -13.32 -5.83
CA ARG A 45 -4.50 -13.74 -4.71
C ARG A 45 -5.69 -12.81 -4.51
N CYS A 46 -6.35 -12.44 -5.60
CA CYS A 46 -7.77 -12.10 -5.55
C CYS A 46 -8.55 -13.30 -6.11
N PRO A 47 -9.15 -14.17 -5.29
CA PRO A 47 -9.89 -15.32 -5.78
C PRO A 47 -11.31 -14.87 -6.18
N LEU A 48 -11.46 -14.13 -7.29
CA LEU A 48 -12.77 -13.83 -7.88
C LEU A 48 -12.70 -13.73 -9.41
N THR A 49 -12.16 -14.76 -10.06
CA THR A 49 -12.38 -15.00 -11.50
C THR A 49 -12.71 -16.48 -11.73
N ALA A 50 -13.83 -16.95 -11.18
CA ALA A 50 -14.42 -18.24 -11.57
C ALA A 50 -15.82 -18.44 -10.96
N ALA A 51 -16.83 -17.72 -11.42
CA ALA A 51 -18.23 -18.19 -11.36
C ALA A 51 -19.19 -17.20 -12.06
N ALA A 52 -19.22 -17.21 -13.39
CA ALA A 52 -20.40 -16.77 -14.14
C ALA A 52 -20.30 -17.24 -15.60
N SER A 53 -20.31 -18.55 -15.83
CA SER A 53 -20.62 -19.08 -17.16
C SER A 53 -21.61 -20.22 -17.03
N ARG A 54 -22.86 -19.88 -17.31
CA ARG A 54 -23.89 -20.69 -17.99
C ARG A 54 -25.25 -20.06 -17.72
N TYR A 55 -25.81 -19.33 -18.67
CA TYR A 55 -27.18 -19.53 -19.15
C TYR A 55 -27.28 -18.98 -20.58
N HIS A 56 -27.91 -19.76 -21.45
CA HIS A 56 -28.21 -19.40 -22.82
C HIS A 56 -29.73 -19.48 -23.02
N THR A 57 -30.23 -18.62 -23.91
CA THR A 57 -31.48 -18.64 -24.72
C THR A 57 -32.71 -17.81 -24.31
N LYS A 58 -32.99 -16.83 -25.22
CA LYS A 58 -34.25 -16.34 -25.87
C LYS A 58 -35.33 -15.70 -24.95
N SER A 59 -36.16 -14.72 -25.35
CA SER A 59 -36.72 -14.31 -26.65
C SER A 59 -37.28 -12.86 -26.60
N THR A 60 -37.46 -12.27 -27.78
CA THR A 60 -38.09 -10.98 -28.15
C THR A 60 -39.43 -10.62 -27.48
N SER A 61 -39.63 -9.35 -27.08
CA SER A 61 -40.83 -8.50 -27.36
C SER A 61 -40.73 -7.09 -26.71
N LEU A 62 -41.49 -6.14 -27.26
CA LEU A 62 -41.40 -4.67 -27.13
C LEU A 62 -42.10 -4.06 -25.87
N LEU A 63 -41.39 -3.11 -25.20
CA LEU A 63 -41.81 -2.01 -24.27
C LEU A 63 -42.45 -2.36 -22.90
N PRO A 64 -42.35 -1.51 -21.82
CA PRO A 64 -41.91 -0.10 -21.70
C PRO A 64 -40.72 0.11 -20.70
N PRO A 65 -40.24 1.32 -20.31
CA PRO A 65 -38.95 1.50 -19.66
C PRO A 65 -39.03 1.12 -18.17
N ALA A 66 -38.59 -0.10 -17.85
CA ALA A 66 -38.51 -0.64 -16.49
C ALA A 66 -37.06 -0.89 -16.04
N ASP A 67 -36.07 -0.25 -16.67
CA ASP A 67 -34.65 -0.59 -16.46
C ASP A 67 -34.00 0.03 -15.21
N HIS A 68 -34.63 0.98 -14.53
CA HIS A 68 -34.04 1.61 -13.34
C HIS A 68 -33.95 0.66 -12.13
N ALA A 69 -34.90 -0.26 -11.95
CA ALA A 69 -34.92 -1.15 -10.78
C ALA A 69 -33.84 -2.26 -10.84
N GLY A 70 -33.44 -2.69 -12.03
CA GLY A 70 -32.40 -3.72 -12.23
C GLY A 70 -30.97 -3.17 -12.13
N HIS A 71 -30.76 -1.92 -12.55
CA HIS A 71 -29.45 -1.27 -12.51
C HIS A 71 -29.02 -0.90 -11.08
N ASP A 72 -29.98 -0.47 -10.24
CA ASP A 72 -29.73 -0.24 -8.81
C ASP A 72 -29.32 -1.52 -8.08
N SER A 73 -29.84 -2.68 -8.50
CA SER A 73 -29.49 -3.97 -7.89
C SER A 73 -28.02 -4.37 -8.12
N ASN A 74 -27.49 -4.16 -9.33
CA ASN A 74 -26.10 -4.49 -9.64
C ASN A 74 -25.10 -3.57 -8.93
N LEU A 75 -25.42 -2.27 -8.85
CA LEU A 75 -24.62 -1.32 -8.09
C LEU A 75 -24.61 -1.67 -6.59
N GLU A 76 -25.74 -2.08 -6.04
CA GLU A 76 -25.86 -2.50 -4.65
C GLU A 76 -25.07 -3.79 -4.35
N ILE A 77 -25.10 -4.77 -5.27
CA ILE A 77 -24.25 -5.96 -5.19
C ILE A 77 -22.77 -5.56 -5.21
N TYR A 78 -22.39 -4.66 -6.13
CA TYR A 78 -21.03 -4.15 -6.21
C TYR A 78 -20.58 -3.48 -4.91
N LYS A 79 -21.40 -2.62 -4.31
CA LYS A 79 -21.12 -1.98 -3.01
C LYS A 79 -20.82 -3.01 -1.92
N ARG A 80 -21.55 -4.12 -1.86
CA ARG A 80 -21.29 -5.19 -0.87
C ARG A 80 -19.99 -5.96 -1.12
N LEU A 81 -19.66 -6.22 -2.38
CA LEU A 81 -18.39 -6.85 -2.76
C LEU A 81 -17.22 -5.93 -2.44
N PHE A 82 -17.37 -4.63 -2.73
CA PHE A 82 -16.43 -3.59 -2.37
C PHE A 82 -16.15 -3.60 -0.85
N GLU A 83 -17.18 -3.54 0.00
CA GLU A 83 -16.99 -3.58 1.46
C GLU A 83 -16.26 -4.83 1.95
N THR A 84 -16.46 -5.96 1.29
CA THR A 84 -15.74 -7.20 1.62
C THR A 84 -14.24 -7.05 1.33
N LYS A 85 -13.87 -6.54 0.16
CA LYS A 85 -12.46 -6.25 -0.18
C LYS A 85 -11.83 -5.23 0.77
N ARG A 86 -12.59 -4.23 1.21
CA ARG A 86 -12.12 -3.16 2.12
C ARG A 86 -11.65 -3.70 3.46
N LYS A 87 -12.31 -4.73 4.00
CA LYS A 87 -11.91 -5.36 5.27
C LYS A 87 -10.51 -5.95 5.19
N ASP A 88 -10.20 -6.68 4.10
CA ASP A 88 -8.90 -7.30 3.90
C ASP A 88 -7.79 -6.26 3.69
N GLN A 89 -8.08 -5.23 2.89
CA GLN A 89 -7.18 -4.09 2.66
C GLN A 89 -6.85 -3.36 3.96
N LEU A 90 -7.85 -3.03 4.78
CA LEU A 90 -7.64 -2.34 6.06
C LEU A 90 -6.90 -3.21 7.07
N ASN A 91 -7.14 -4.52 7.06
CA ASN A 91 -6.38 -5.46 7.89
C ASN A 91 -4.90 -5.52 7.49
N ALA A 92 -4.60 -5.55 6.19
CA ALA A 92 -3.23 -5.48 5.69
C ALA A 92 -2.54 -4.16 6.10
N LEU A 93 -3.25 -3.03 6.03
CA LEU A 93 -2.72 -1.74 6.47
C LEU A 93 -2.47 -1.70 7.98
N LYS A 94 -3.35 -2.30 8.80
CA LYS A 94 -3.14 -2.40 10.24
C LYS A 94 -1.83 -3.13 10.56
N ASN A 95 -1.60 -4.28 9.94
CA ASN A 95 -0.35 -5.03 10.08
C ASN A 95 0.87 -4.20 9.64
N LEU A 96 0.70 -3.39 8.59
CA LEU A 96 1.77 -2.51 8.12
C LEU A 96 2.06 -1.37 9.10
N VAL A 97 1.06 -0.77 9.74
CA VAL A 97 1.23 0.25 10.79
C VAL A 97 1.93 -0.34 12.01
N GLU A 98 1.59 -1.56 12.39
CA GLU A 98 2.18 -2.27 13.53
C GLU A 98 3.63 -2.71 13.26
N LEU A 99 4.06 -2.80 11.99
CA LEU A 99 5.42 -3.15 11.61
C LEU A 99 6.44 -2.18 12.22
N ASN A 100 7.39 -2.71 13.00
CA ASN A 100 8.43 -1.89 13.66
C ASN A 100 9.66 -1.63 12.78
N ASP A 101 9.62 -1.99 11.50
CA ASP A 101 10.69 -1.73 10.52
C ASP A 101 10.24 -0.69 9.49
N ILE A 102 10.64 0.55 9.72
CA ILE A 102 10.32 1.71 8.87
C ILE A 102 10.89 1.56 7.46
N ASN A 103 12.05 0.92 7.31
CA ASN A 103 12.65 0.72 5.99
C ASN A 103 11.81 -0.26 5.17
N GLN A 104 11.24 -1.28 5.81
CA GLN A 104 10.32 -2.19 5.15
C GLN A 104 8.98 -1.53 4.86
N GLN A 105 8.40 -0.78 5.81
CA GLN A 105 7.18 0.01 5.56
C GLN A 105 7.35 0.90 4.33
N TYR A 106 8.47 1.62 4.24
CA TYR A 106 8.79 2.48 3.10
C TYR A 106 8.82 1.74 1.77
N LYS A 107 9.47 0.57 1.71
CA LYS A 107 9.53 -0.23 0.48
C LYS A 107 8.18 -0.77 0.08
N ILE A 108 7.42 -1.27 1.05
CA ILE A 108 6.09 -1.82 0.81
C ILE A 108 5.21 -0.70 0.26
N ILE A 109 5.21 0.47 0.91
CA ILE A 109 4.43 1.64 0.47
C ILE A 109 4.92 2.15 -0.89
N ASP A 110 6.23 2.19 -1.18
CA ASP A 110 6.76 2.55 -2.51
C ASP A 110 6.16 1.69 -3.62
N ILE A 111 6.22 0.36 -3.44
CA ILE A 111 5.70 -0.62 -4.40
C ILE A 111 4.18 -0.46 -4.52
N MET A 112 3.48 -0.32 -3.40
CA MET A 112 2.03 -0.14 -3.38
C MET A 112 1.60 1.12 -4.11
N LEU A 113 2.22 2.28 -3.84
CA LEU A 113 1.85 3.53 -4.48
C LEU A 113 2.08 3.49 -5.99
N LYS A 114 3.22 2.94 -6.44
CA LYS A 114 3.50 2.77 -7.87
C LYS A 114 2.48 1.85 -8.54
N GLY A 115 2.09 0.75 -7.89
CA GLY A 115 1.05 -0.15 -8.37
C GLY A 115 -0.31 0.53 -8.45
N LEU A 116 -0.72 1.21 -7.37
CA LEU A 116 -2.00 1.92 -7.28
C LEU A 116 -2.17 2.95 -8.40
N PHE A 117 -1.21 3.85 -8.55
CA PHE A 117 -1.29 4.90 -9.57
C PHE A 117 -1.19 4.34 -10.99
N LYS A 118 -0.44 3.26 -11.20
CA LYS A 118 -0.41 2.58 -12.49
C LYS A 118 -1.78 2.00 -12.86
N VAL A 119 -2.39 1.22 -11.96
CA VAL A 119 -3.71 0.61 -12.20
C VAL A 119 -4.78 1.68 -12.35
N LEU A 120 -4.68 2.78 -11.59
CA LEU A 120 -5.60 3.92 -11.68
C LEU A 120 -5.51 4.61 -13.06
N GLU A 121 -4.29 4.82 -13.60
CA GLU A 121 -4.10 5.40 -14.93
C GLU A 121 -4.59 4.47 -16.04
N ASP A 122 -4.20 3.19 -15.99
CA ASP A 122 -4.61 2.19 -16.99
C ASP A 122 -6.15 2.05 -17.03
N SER A 123 -6.79 2.04 -15.86
CA SER A 123 -8.25 1.95 -15.74
C SER A 123 -8.94 3.22 -16.23
N ARG A 124 -8.41 4.40 -15.88
CA ARG A 124 -8.91 5.69 -16.40
C ARG A 124 -8.93 5.71 -17.92
N GLN A 125 -7.88 5.23 -18.58
CA GLN A 125 -7.81 5.19 -20.05
C GLN A 125 -8.92 4.32 -20.65
N ILE A 126 -9.23 3.17 -20.04
CA ILE A 126 -10.32 2.30 -20.46
C ILE A 126 -11.67 3.03 -20.35
N LEU A 127 -11.91 3.70 -19.21
CA LEU A 127 -13.17 4.40 -18.97
C LEU A 127 -13.38 5.59 -19.89
N VAL A 128 -12.32 6.38 -20.11
CA VAL A 128 -12.34 7.51 -21.05
C VAL A 128 -12.56 7.01 -22.48
N ALA A 129 -11.89 5.94 -22.89
CA ALA A 129 -12.07 5.36 -24.23
C ALA A 129 -13.48 4.77 -24.44
N ALA A 130 -14.10 4.26 -23.38
CA ALA A 130 -15.50 3.81 -23.38
C ALA A 130 -16.51 4.96 -23.24
N ASN A 131 -16.03 6.20 -23.08
CA ASN A 131 -16.83 7.41 -22.89
C ASN A 131 -17.78 7.35 -21.67
N MET A 132 -17.44 6.54 -20.67
CA MET A 132 -18.26 6.32 -19.48
C MET A 132 -18.20 7.52 -18.54
N GLN A 133 -19.37 8.01 -18.15
CA GLN A 133 -19.54 9.08 -17.18
C GLN A 133 -19.74 8.50 -15.77
N PRO A 134 -19.28 9.18 -14.71
CA PRO A 134 -19.40 8.66 -13.35
C PRO A 134 -20.85 8.44 -12.91
N ASP A 135 -21.77 9.29 -13.39
CA ASP A 135 -23.21 9.26 -13.11
C ASP A 135 -24.00 8.31 -14.03
N ASP A 136 -23.33 7.65 -14.98
CA ASP A 136 -23.95 6.60 -15.78
C ASP A 136 -24.35 5.41 -14.90
N PRO A 137 -25.36 4.62 -15.33
CA PRO A 137 -25.68 3.35 -14.68
C PRO A 137 -24.46 2.44 -14.59
N PHE A 138 -24.42 1.64 -13.53
CA PHE A 138 -23.29 0.73 -13.28
C PHE A 138 -23.05 -0.20 -14.49
N PRO A 139 -21.80 -0.31 -14.98
CA PRO A 139 -21.49 -0.98 -16.24
C PRO A 139 -21.76 -2.50 -16.20
N MET A 140 -22.27 -3.02 -17.32
CA MET A 140 -22.52 -4.45 -17.52
C MET A 140 -21.39 -5.14 -18.29
N ASP A 141 -20.65 -4.41 -19.12
CA ASP A 141 -19.48 -4.94 -19.82
C ASP A 141 -18.36 -5.23 -18.82
N ASP A 142 -17.83 -6.45 -18.84
CA ASP A 142 -16.85 -6.91 -17.84
C ASP A 142 -15.60 -6.04 -17.83
N LYS A 143 -15.12 -5.59 -19.00
CA LYS A 143 -13.90 -4.78 -19.08
C LYS A 143 -14.12 -3.38 -18.51
N ILE A 144 -15.24 -2.73 -18.83
CA ILE A 144 -15.58 -1.42 -18.28
C ILE A 144 -15.87 -1.53 -16.77
N LYS A 145 -16.53 -2.60 -16.36
CA LYS A 145 -16.85 -2.90 -14.96
C LYS A 145 -15.61 -3.13 -14.11
N GLU A 146 -14.62 -3.86 -14.61
CA GLU A 146 -13.34 -4.04 -13.93
C GLU A 146 -12.59 -2.71 -13.81
N ALA A 147 -12.51 -1.93 -14.90
CA ALA A 147 -11.86 -0.62 -14.87
C ALA A 147 -12.55 0.36 -13.92
N TYR A 148 -13.89 0.40 -13.91
CA TYR A 148 -14.69 1.17 -12.94
C TYR A 148 -14.34 0.75 -11.51
N SER A 149 -14.35 -0.57 -11.26
CA SER A 149 -14.06 -1.13 -9.94
C SER A 149 -12.66 -0.76 -9.48
N HIS A 150 -11.66 -0.84 -10.36
CA HIS A 150 -10.29 -0.45 -10.07
C HIS A 150 -10.15 1.04 -9.73
N VAL A 151 -10.82 1.94 -10.46
CA VAL A 151 -10.77 3.38 -10.14
C VAL A 151 -11.33 3.64 -8.75
N VAL A 152 -12.51 3.10 -8.46
CA VAL A 152 -13.21 3.29 -7.17
C VAL A 152 -12.41 2.67 -6.02
N GLU A 153 -11.96 1.42 -6.18
CA GLU A 153 -11.20 0.68 -5.17
C GLU A 153 -9.84 1.31 -4.87
N ASN A 154 -9.07 1.66 -5.90
CA ASN A 154 -7.74 2.23 -5.72
C ASN A 154 -7.78 3.65 -5.16
N THR A 155 -8.78 4.45 -5.53
CA THR A 155 -8.95 5.81 -4.99
C THR A 155 -9.26 5.74 -3.48
N ALA A 156 -10.18 4.87 -3.07
CA ALA A 156 -10.51 4.68 -1.66
C ALA A 156 -9.32 4.12 -0.87
N PHE A 157 -8.64 3.10 -1.40
CA PHE A 157 -7.50 2.47 -0.71
C PHE A 157 -6.30 3.41 -0.59
N PHE A 158 -6.02 4.20 -1.63
CA PHE A 158 -5.01 5.24 -1.55
C PHE A 158 -5.34 6.26 -0.44
N GLY A 159 -6.62 6.58 -0.23
CA GLY A 159 -7.07 7.39 0.91
C GLY A 159 -6.65 6.86 2.27
N ASP A 160 -6.78 5.56 2.52
CA ASP A 160 -6.34 5.01 3.80
C ASP A 160 -4.82 5.07 3.97
N VAL A 161 -4.08 4.81 2.89
CA VAL A 161 -2.62 4.86 2.89
C VAL A 161 -2.12 6.28 3.13
N ALA A 162 -2.71 7.27 2.45
CA ALA A 162 -2.40 8.69 2.60
C ALA A 162 -2.65 9.17 4.03
N LEU A 163 -3.75 8.75 4.64
CA LEU A 163 -4.09 9.17 5.99
C LEU A 163 -3.24 8.49 7.07
N ARG A 164 -2.83 7.22 6.88
CA ARG A 164 -2.01 6.47 7.85
C ARG A 164 -0.51 6.69 7.71
N PHE A 165 -0.04 7.00 6.50
CA PHE A 165 1.38 7.18 6.21
C PHE A 165 1.67 8.52 5.54
N PRO A 166 1.18 9.66 6.07
CA PRO A 166 1.16 10.93 5.36
C PRO A 166 2.56 11.38 4.91
N ARG A 167 3.62 11.18 5.72
CA ARG A 167 4.98 11.57 5.32
C ARG A 167 5.55 10.74 4.19
N ILE A 168 5.32 9.43 4.20
CA ILE A 168 5.80 8.55 3.12
C ILE A 168 5.02 8.86 1.85
N VAL A 169 3.71 9.08 1.96
CA VAL A 169 2.89 9.45 0.80
C VAL A 169 3.30 10.80 0.24
N HIS A 170 3.41 11.86 1.05
CA HIS A 170 3.89 13.17 0.60
C HIS A 170 5.26 13.10 -0.05
N HIS A 171 6.16 12.26 0.47
CA HIS A 171 7.44 12.02 -0.17
C HIS A 171 7.23 11.65 -1.65
N TYR A 172 6.42 10.65 -1.96
CA TYR A 172 6.19 10.21 -3.35
C TYR A 172 5.27 11.09 -4.17
N TYR A 173 4.13 11.47 -3.60
CA TYR A 173 3.04 12.18 -4.26
C TYR A 173 3.46 13.59 -4.68
N ASP A 174 4.08 14.37 -3.78
CA ASP A 174 4.44 15.77 -4.06
C ASP A 174 5.53 15.89 -5.14
N ARG A 175 6.30 14.82 -5.36
CA ARG A 175 7.36 14.75 -6.38
C ARG A 175 6.88 14.22 -7.72
N ASN A 176 5.61 13.83 -7.84
CA ASN A 176 5.03 13.30 -9.08
C ASN A 176 3.82 14.13 -9.50
N ALA A 177 4.04 15.09 -10.38
CA ALA A 177 2.99 16.01 -10.84
C ALA A 177 1.82 15.27 -11.51
N ASP A 178 2.09 14.16 -12.21
CA ASP A 178 1.06 13.37 -12.90
C ASP A 178 0.10 12.70 -11.92
N TRP A 179 0.63 12.25 -10.76
CA TRP A 179 -0.19 11.62 -9.71
C TRP A 179 -1.22 12.59 -9.14
N GLY A 180 -0.88 13.88 -9.04
CA GLY A 180 -1.81 14.90 -8.58
C GLY A 180 -3.01 15.07 -9.53
N GLY A 181 -2.75 15.11 -10.84
CA GLY A 181 -3.82 15.19 -11.85
C GLY A 181 -4.70 13.95 -11.85
N LEU A 182 -4.08 12.77 -11.79
CA LEU A 182 -4.78 11.49 -11.80
C LEU A 182 -5.64 11.29 -10.54
N LEU A 183 -5.12 11.64 -9.37
CA LEU A 183 -5.88 11.53 -8.13
C LEU A 183 -7.06 12.50 -8.09
N ARG A 184 -6.89 13.75 -8.55
CA ARG A 184 -8.01 14.71 -8.65
C ARG A 184 -9.09 14.18 -9.59
N TRP A 185 -8.70 13.57 -10.70
CA TRP A 185 -9.64 12.92 -11.60
C TRP A 185 -10.37 11.75 -10.89
N GLY A 186 -9.65 10.87 -10.20
CA GLY A 186 -10.23 9.73 -9.48
C GLY A 186 -11.17 10.15 -8.34
N LEU A 187 -10.81 11.19 -7.58
CA LEU A 187 -11.67 11.80 -6.56
C LEU A 187 -12.96 12.35 -7.17
N ASN A 188 -12.86 13.13 -8.24
CA ASN A 188 -14.02 13.69 -8.91
C ASN A 188 -14.93 12.58 -9.46
N PHE A 189 -14.34 11.56 -10.07
CA PHE A 189 -15.05 10.38 -10.54
C PHE A 189 -15.81 9.73 -9.38
N CYS A 190 -15.13 9.35 -8.30
CA CYS A 190 -15.74 8.67 -7.15
C CYS A 190 -16.83 9.49 -6.43
N ASN A 191 -16.70 10.82 -6.38
CA ASN A 191 -17.71 11.68 -5.76
C ASN A 191 -19.01 11.74 -6.56
N GLN A 192 -18.94 11.52 -7.88
CA GLN A 192 -20.09 11.58 -8.78
C GLN A 192 -20.77 10.22 -8.97
N THR A 193 -20.08 9.10 -8.71
CA THR A 193 -20.65 7.76 -8.90
C THR A 193 -21.74 7.36 -7.92
N GLY A 194 -21.83 8.04 -6.77
CA GLY A 194 -22.74 7.65 -5.70
C GLY A 194 -22.38 6.35 -4.97
N VAL A 195 -21.20 5.77 -5.24
CA VAL A 195 -20.74 4.55 -4.54
C VAL A 195 -20.51 4.83 -3.06
N PHE A 196 -19.97 6.01 -2.73
CA PHE A 196 -19.57 6.37 -1.36
C PHE A 196 -20.58 7.26 -0.62
N THR A 197 -21.68 7.66 -1.26
CA THR A 197 -22.65 8.61 -0.69
C THR A 197 -23.14 8.20 0.70
N GLY A 198 -22.91 9.06 1.68
CA GLY A 198 -23.35 8.87 3.07
C GLY A 198 -22.56 7.82 3.86
N GLY A 199 -21.47 7.29 3.29
CA GLY A 199 -20.65 6.24 3.91
C GLY A 199 -19.32 6.73 4.46
N ALA A 200 -18.65 5.87 5.24
CA ALA A 200 -17.33 6.16 5.82
C ALA A 200 -16.25 6.45 4.75
N HIS A 201 -16.35 5.85 3.57
CA HIS A 201 -15.37 6.06 2.50
C HIS A 201 -15.43 7.48 1.91
N GLN A 202 -16.61 8.11 1.87
CA GLN A 202 -16.72 9.53 1.47
C GLN A 202 -15.99 10.44 2.48
N HIS A 203 -16.07 10.10 3.76
CA HIS A 203 -15.31 10.82 4.79
C HIS A 203 -13.80 10.62 4.62
N VAL A 204 -13.35 9.39 4.32
CA VAL A 204 -11.93 9.11 4.01
C VAL A 204 -11.44 9.94 2.82
N LEU A 205 -12.22 10.02 1.72
CA LEU A 205 -11.85 10.85 0.57
C LEU A 205 -11.75 12.34 0.92
N THR A 206 -12.66 12.83 1.77
CA THR A 206 -12.65 14.22 2.24
C THR A 206 -11.41 14.50 3.09
N LEU A 207 -11.11 13.63 4.05
CA LEU A 207 -9.92 13.75 4.90
C LEU A 207 -8.63 13.68 4.08
N MET A 208 -8.54 12.73 3.14
CA MET A 208 -7.38 12.59 2.26
C MET A 208 -7.17 13.86 1.42
N SER A 209 -8.25 14.41 0.86
CA SER A 209 -8.18 15.62 0.04
C SER A 209 -7.61 16.81 0.82
N GLN A 210 -7.98 16.92 2.10
CA GLN A 210 -7.39 17.91 3.01
C GLN A 210 -5.94 17.56 3.35
N GLU A 211 -5.62 16.34 3.79
CA GLU A 211 -4.24 15.94 4.15
C GLU A 211 -3.25 16.28 3.03
N LEU A 212 -3.58 15.92 1.78
CA LEU A 212 -2.76 16.11 0.59
C LEU A 212 -2.81 17.54 0.00
N GLY A 213 -3.58 18.45 0.59
CA GLY A 213 -3.70 19.83 0.11
C GLY A 213 -4.36 19.97 -1.26
N ILE A 214 -5.26 19.03 -1.61
CA ILE A 214 -6.10 19.11 -2.83
C ILE A 214 -7.23 20.11 -2.62
N THR A 215 -7.84 20.06 -1.43
CA THR A 215 -8.83 21.02 -0.95
C THR A 215 -8.24 21.85 0.19
N GLU A 216 -8.83 23.01 0.45
CA GLU A 216 -8.46 23.80 1.62
C GLU A 216 -8.64 22.99 2.91
N LYS A 217 -7.66 23.09 3.82
CA LYS A 217 -7.71 22.44 5.12
C LYS A 217 -8.64 23.24 6.02
N SER A 218 -9.60 22.58 6.65
CA SER A 218 -10.39 23.19 7.72
C SER A 218 -9.46 23.64 8.86
N PRO A 219 -9.72 24.78 9.53
CA PRO A 219 -8.99 25.17 10.74
C PRO A 219 -8.97 24.08 11.81
N ASP A 220 -10.04 23.28 11.87
CA ASP A 220 -10.21 22.18 12.82
C ASP A 220 -9.77 20.82 12.25
N PHE A 221 -9.08 20.80 11.10
CA PHE A 221 -8.64 19.56 10.49
C PHE A 221 -7.64 18.83 11.38
N ILE A 222 -8.06 17.67 11.87
CA ILE A 222 -7.20 16.71 12.55
C ILE A 222 -7.35 15.39 11.80
N ASN A 223 -6.24 14.88 11.28
CA ASN A 223 -6.23 13.55 10.69
C ASN A 223 -6.35 12.51 11.83
N PRO A 224 -7.47 11.77 11.91
CA PRO A 224 -7.75 10.87 13.03
C PRO A 224 -6.87 9.61 13.02
N TYR A 225 -6.14 9.38 11.93
CA TYR A 225 -5.24 8.24 11.79
C TYR A 225 -3.79 8.57 12.14
N ARG A 226 -3.49 9.82 12.52
CA ARG A 226 -2.18 10.17 13.09
C ARG A 226 -2.01 9.51 14.46
N THR A 227 -0.86 8.89 14.66
CA THR A 227 -0.50 8.20 15.91
C THR A 227 0.68 8.89 16.59
N GLU A 228 0.89 8.69 17.89
CA GLU A 228 2.06 9.22 18.61
C GLU A 228 3.40 8.70 18.03
N ARG A 229 3.40 7.52 17.37
CA ARG A 229 4.57 7.03 16.63
C ARG A 229 4.90 7.94 15.44
N ASP A 230 3.91 8.58 14.84
CA ASP A 230 4.09 9.62 13.82
C ASP A 230 4.63 10.94 14.39
N ASP A 231 4.76 11.08 15.71
CA ASP A 231 5.44 12.21 16.33
C ASP A 231 6.86 11.81 16.77
N VAL A 232 7.03 10.59 17.30
CA VAL A 232 8.31 10.09 17.85
C VAL A 232 9.28 9.57 16.79
N LEU A 233 8.81 8.90 15.72
CA LEU A 233 9.68 8.49 14.60
C LEU A 233 10.07 9.71 13.71
N HIS A 234 9.62 10.93 14.07
CA HIS A 234 9.40 12.06 13.18
C HIS A 234 10.09 13.36 13.61
N THR A 235 11.37 13.31 14.00
CA THR A 235 12.21 14.43 13.54
C THR A 235 12.27 14.37 12.02
N ALA A 236 12.12 15.51 11.33
CA ALA A 236 12.33 15.63 9.89
C ALA A 236 13.66 14.98 9.46
N GLU A 237 14.65 15.05 10.35
CA GLU A 237 16.01 14.55 10.16
C GLU A 237 16.11 13.02 10.12
N ALA A 238 15.46 12.29 11.03
CA ALA A 238 15.52 10.82 11.06
C ALA A 238 14.94 10.23 9.77
N PHE A 239 13.81 10.79 9.32
CA PHE A 239 13.17 10.40 8.06
C PHE A 239 14.04 10.77 6.85
N GLN A 240 14.57 12.00 6.79
CA GLN A 240 15.48 12.40 5.71
C GLN A 240 16.77 11.56 5.66
N LYS A 241 17.27 11.10 6.81
CA LYS A 241 18.43 10.20 6.87
C LYS A 241 18.09 8.84 6.26
N ILE A 242 16.95 8.25 6.66
CA ILE A 242 16.45 6.99 6.11
C ILE A 242 16.27 7.10 4.58
N LEU A 243 15.64 8.16 4.10
CA LEU A 243 15.45 8.39 2.66
C LEU A 243 16.77 8.48 1.90
N ARG A 244 17.75 9.21 2.44
CA ARG A 244 19.08 9.35 1.82
C ARG A 244 19.85 8.03 1.82
N GLU A 245 19.75 7.25 2.88
CA GLU A 245 20.39 5.93 2.97
C GLU A 245 19.75 4.94 1.99
N GLU A 246 18.43 4.93 1.89
CA GLU A 246 17.69 4.07 0.98
C GLU A 246 17.99 4.41 -0.48
N GLU A 247 17.99 5.68 -0.84
CA GLU A 247 18.29 6.11 -2.21
C GLU A 247 19.74 5.78 -2.60
N LYS A 248 20.69 5.97 -1.67
CA LYS A 248 22.08 5.52 -1.89
C LYS A 248 22.16 4.01 -2.11
N ARG A 249 21.38 3.21 -1.37
CA ARG A 249 21.34 1.77 -1.53
C ARG A 249 20.72 1.37 -2.87
N ARG A 250 19.61 2.00 -3.27
CA ARG A 250 18.95 1.76 -4.56
C ARG A 250 19.88 2.04 -5.73
N ARG A 251 20.56 3.18 -5.73
CA ARG A 251 21.56 3.53 -6.77
C ARG A 251 22.71 2.52 -6.83
N LYS A 252 23.17 2.02 -5.68
CA LYS A 252 24.20 0.95 -5.63
C LYS A 252 23.67 -0.37 -6.22
N GLU A 253 22.42 -0.70 -5.96
CA GLU A 253 21.79 -1.91 -6.46
C GLU A 253 21.49 -1.85 -7.96
N GLU A 254 21.02 -0.71 -8.46
CA GLU A 254 20.83 -0.43 -9.89
C GLU A 254 22.16 -0.55 -10.64
N LYS A 255 23.24 0.06 -10.13
CA LYS A 255 24.59 -0.10 -10.70
C LYS A 255 25.04 -1.56 -10.73
N ARG A 256 24.78 -2.34 -9.67
CA ARG A 256 25.10 -3.78 -9.64
C ARG A 256 24.30 -4.58 -10.66
N LYS A 257 23.02 -4.25 -10.86
CA LYS A 257 22.17 -4.87 -11.89
C LYS A 257 22.60 -4.49 -13.30
N GLU A 258 23.00 -3.25 -13.51
CA GLU A 258 23.52 -2.74 -14.79
C GLU A 258 24.85 -3.41 -15.16
N ILE A 259 25.80 -3.50 -14.22
CA ILE A 259 27.07 -4.22 -14.43
C ILE A 259 26.83 -5.72 -14.73
N ARG A 260 25.83 -6.34 -14.09
CA ARG A 260 25.43 -7.72 -14.38
C ARG A 260 24.74 -7.91 -15.72
N LYS A 261 24.18 -6.86 -16.34
CA LYS A 261 23.50 -6.96 -17.64
C LYS A 261 24.47 -7.07 -18.82
N GLY A 262 25.79 -6.96 -18.57
CA GLY A 262 26.84 -7.18 -19.56
C GLY A 262 26.81 -6.16 -20.71
N PRO A 263 27.82 -6.16 -21.60
CA PRO A 263 27.83 -5.30 -22.77
C PRO A 263 26.64 -5.64 -23.67
N ARG A 264 25.72 -4.68 -23.85
CA ARG A 264 24.66 -4.78 -24.87
C ARG A 264 25.35 -4.67 -26.22
N ILE A 265 25.48 -5.78 -26.95
CA ILE A 265 25.89 -5.78 -28.36
C ILE A 265 24.88 -4.91 -29.11
N SER A 266 25.22 -3.64 -29.32
CA SER A 266 24.58 -2.84 -30.35
C SER A 266 25.14 -3.34 -31.67
N ARG A 267 24.35 -4.12 -32.41
CA ARG A 267 24.65 -4.38 -33.82
C ARG A 267 24.47 -3.06 -34.56
N SER A 268 25.57 -2.32 -34.71
CA SER A 268 25.74 -1.33 -35.78
C SER A 268 26.78 -1.90 -36.75
N ARG A 269 26.28 -2.37 -37.89
CA ARG A 269 26.58 -1.92 -39.27
C ARG A 269 27.99 -2.36 -39.74
N THR A 270 28.14 -3.04 -40.88
CA THR A 270 28.43 -2.40 -42.18
C THR A 270 28.48 -3.45 -43.29
N GLU A 271 28.11 -2.98 -44.48
CA GLU A 271 28.05 -3.54 -45.84
C GLU A 271 29.11 -4.59 -46.23
N LEU A 272 28.67 -5.60 -47.00
CA LEU A 272 29.18 -6.00 -48.33
C LEU A 272 28.22 -7.01 -48.97
#